data_AF-A0A7H0ITW8-F1
#
_entry.id   AF-A0A7H0ITW8-F1
#
_cell.length_a   1.000
_cell.length_b   1.000
_cell.length_c   1.000
_cell.angle_alpha   90.00
_cell.angle_beta   90.00
_cell.angle_gamma   90.00
#
_symmetry.space_group_name_H-M   'P 1'
#
loop_
_entity.id
_entity.type
_entity.pdbx_description
1 polymer ?
#
loop_
_entity_poly.entity_id
_entity_poly.type
_entity_poly.pdbx_seq_one_letter_code
_entity_poly.pdbx_strand_id
1 'polypeptide(L)' 'MTGRTDGTGDLRPGIYGFCSWHRAYAYGVRVVSLVAEGRGATFVLYACGGCRALYGLTPRADRP' A
#
# COMPACT_ATOMS: atom_id res chain seq x y z
N MET A 1 3.14 21.24 -24.20
CA MET A 1 3.20 21.74 -22.82
C MET A 1 2.04 21.14 -22.04
N THR A 2 2.23 20.04 -21.34
CA THR A 2 1.19 19.47 -20.44
C THR A 2 1.86 19.19 -19.11
N GLY A 3 1.83 20.20 -18.24
CA GLY A 3 2.08 20.01 -16.82
C GLY A 3 0.87 19.34 -16.19
N ARG A 4 1.09 18.19 -15.54
CA ARG A 4 0.13 17.59 -14.62
C ARG A 4 0.82 17.53 -13.25
N THR A 5 0.79 18.64 -12.55
CA THR A 5 1.13 18.73 -11.13
C THR A 5 -0.15 18.58 -10.33
N ASP A 6 -0.47 17.36 -9.92
CA ASP A 6 -1.34 17.11 -8.77
C ASP A 6 -0.61 16.13 -7.84
N GLY A 7 0.50 16.62 -7.29
CA GLY A 7 1.35 15.92 -6.34
C GLY A 7 1.11 16.35 -4.89
N THR A 8 -0.07 16.88 -4.55
CA THR A 8 -0.43 17.17 -3.16
C THR A 8 -0.92 15.90 -2.48
N GLY A 9 -0.05 14.90 -2.43
CA GLY A 9 -0.23 13.76 -1.54
C GLY A 9 0.03 14.22 -0.12
N ASP A 10 -1.02 14.24 0.70
CA ASP A 10 -1.02 14.18 2.16
C ASP A 10 0.39 14.10 2.79
N LEU A 11 0.92 15.24 3.23
CA LEU A 11 2.27 15.39 3.82
C LEU A 11 2.40 14.75 5.22
N ARG A 12 1.47 13.89 5.63
CA ARG A 12 1.71 13.03 6.79
C ARG A 12 2.89 12.14 6.43
N PRO A 13 3.92 11.99 7.27
CA PRO A 13 5.00 11.05 7.00
C PRO A 13 4.40 9.65 6.95
N GLY A 14 4.03 9.24 5.74
CA GLY A 14 3.51 7.92 5.47
C GLY A 14 4.59 6.92 5.82
N ILE A 15 4.20 5.77 6.36
CA ILE A 15 5.14 4.66 6.60
C ILE A 15 5.86 4.38 5.28
N TYR A 16 7.18 4.33 5.32
CA TYR A 16 8.02 3.88 4.22
C TYR A 16 8.17 2.36 4.30
N GLY A 17 7.90 1.66 3.20
CA GLY A 17 8.00 0.21 3.18
C GLY A 17 7.79 -0.38 1.79
N PHE A 18 7.88 -1.70 1.70
CA PHE A 18 7.80 -2.42 0.45
C PHE A 18 6.35 -2.61 0.00
N CYS A 19 6.00 -2.19 -1.22
CA CYS A 19 4.69 -2.44 -1.81
C CYS A 19 4.69 -3.79 -2.55
N SER A 20 3.82 -4.71 -2.14
CA SER A 20 3.74 -6.06 -2.72
C SER A 20 3.22 -6.08 -4.16
N TRP A 21 2.51 -5.03 -4.61
CA TRP A 21 1.90 -4.97 -5.96
C TRP A 21 2.89 -4.51 -7.03
N HIS A 22 3.52 -3.35 -6.85
CA HIS A 22 4.51 -2.84 -7.81
C HIS A 22 5.94 -3.30 -7.52
N ARG A 23 6.15 -4.05 -6.43
CA ARG A 23 7.43 -4.69 -6.03
C ARG A 23 8.60 -3.72 -5.82
N ALA A 24 8.32 -2.57 -5.20
CA ALA A 24 9.32 -1.55 -4.88
C ALA A 24 8.93 -0.81 -3.59
N TYR A 25 9.91 -0.14 -2.98
CA TYR A 25 9.66 0.67 -1.80
C TYR A 25 8.90 1.96 -2.15
N ALA A 26 8.02 2.38 -1.24
CA ALA A 26 7.22 3.59 -1.38
C ALA A 26 6.81 4.16 -0.02
N TYR A 27 6.43 5.44 -0.02
CA TYR A 27 5.77 6.07 1.12
C TYR A 27 4.27 5.77 1.15
N GLY A 28 3.68 5.87 2.34
CA GLY A 28 2.23 5.72 2.52
C GLY A 28 1.76 4.27 2.35
N VAL A 29 2.63 3.29 2.63
CA VAL A 29 2.23 1.89 2.62
C VAL A 29 1.32 1.57 3.81
N ARG A 30 0.34 0.69 3.57
CA ARG A 30 -0.60 0.17 4.57
C ARG A 30 -0.74 -1.34 4.40
N VAL A 31 -0.97 -2.05 5.51
CA VAL A 31 -1.32 -3.48 5.48
C VAL A 31 -2.66 -3.63 4.75
N VAL A 32 -2.74 -4.54 3.79
CA VAL A 32 -3.96 -4.85 3.04
C VAL A 32 -4.37 -6.32 3.15
N SER A 33 -3.45 -7.22 3.49
CA SER A 33 -3.78 -8.63 3.73
C SER A 33 -2.78 -9.30 4.65
N LEU A 34 -3.25 -10.32 5.36
CA LEU A 34 -2.44 -11.29 6.07
C LEU A 34 -2.63 -12.62 5.34
N VAL A 35 -1.56 -13.16 4.77
CA VAL A 35 -1.60 -14.44 4.06
C VAL A 35 -1.01 -15.49 4.99
N ALA A 36 -1.86 -16.39 5.49
CA ALA A 36 -1.40 -17.56 6.22
C ALA A 36 -1.05 -18.67 5.23
N GLU A 37 0.20 -19.14 5.28
CA GLU A 37 0.60 -20.39 4.65
C GLU A 37 0.30 -21.52 5.64
N GLY A 38 -0.21 -22.65 5.15
CA GLY A 38 -0.75 -23.77 5.97
C GLY A 38 0.22 -24.44 6.95
N ARG A 39 1.43 -23.89 7.14
CA ARG A 39 2.46 -24.34 8.09
C ARG A 39 2.84 -23.28 9.13
N GLY A 40 1.98 -22.27 9.34
CA GLY A 40 2.13 -21.27 10.40
C GLY A 40 2.94 -20.03 10.02
N ALA A 41 3.51 -19.98 8.82
CA ALA A 41 4.09 -18.76 8.29
C ALA A 41 2.97 -17.80 7.88
N THR A 42 2.97 -16.59 8.43
CA THR A 42 2.05 -15.52 8.00
C THR A 42 2.86 -14.40 7.38
N PHE A 43 2.57 -14.06 6.12
CA PHE A 43 3.18 -12.91 5.46
C PHE A 43 2.19 -11.74 5.45
N VAL A 44 2.71 -10.54 5.68
CA VAL A 44 1.94 -9.30 5.65
C VAL A 44 2.10 -8.65 4.29
N LEU A 45 0.98 -8.44 3.57
CA LEU A 45 0.98 -7.72 2.31
C LEU A 45 0.73 -6.23 2.57
N TYR A 46 1.64 -5.40 2.05
CA TYR A 46 1.57 -3.95 2.14
C TYR A 46 1.32 -3.34 0.75
N ALA A 47 0.53 -2.27 0.68
CA ALA A 47 0.29 -1.54 -0.54
C ALA A 47 0.39 -0.02 -0.32
N CYS A 48 1.08 0.67 -1.24
CA CYS A 48 1.13 2.14 -1.27
C CYS A 48 -0.22 2.73 -1.71
N GLY A 49 -0.43 4.04 -1.50
CA GLY A 49 -1.67 4.72 -1.92
C GLY A 49 -2.01 4.53 -3.40
N GLY A 50 -1.04 4.65 -4.30
CA GLY A 50 -1.24 4.46 -5.74
C GLY A 50 -1.73 3.06 -6.10
N CYS A 51 -1.10 2.01 -5.58
CA CYS A 51 -1.55 0.64 -5.80
C CYS A 51 -2.90 0.34 -5.15
N ARG A 52 -3.19 0.92 -3.97
CA ARG A 52 -4.51 0.77 -3.34
C ARG A 52 -5.61 1.33 -4.23
N ALA A 53 -5.42 2.51 -4.81
CA ALA A 53 -6.37 3.10 -5.74
C ALA A 53 -6.48 2.29 -7.05
N LEU A 54 -5.35 1.87 -7.62
CA LEU A 54 -5.30 1.15 -8.89
C LEU A 54 -5.95 -0.24 -8.83
N TYR A 55 -5.77 -0.97 -7.73
CA TYR A 55 -6.23 -2.35 -7.58
C TYR A 55 -7.44 -2.48 -6.63
N GLY A 56 -8.05 -1.37 -6.21
CA GLY A 56 -9.21 -1.38 -5.30
C GLY A 56 -8.93 -2.03 -3.95
N LEU A 57 -7.73 -1.83 -3.39
CA LEU A 57 -7.30 -2.50 -2.16
C LEU A 57 -7.68 -1.68 -0.93
N THR A 58 -8.56 -2.23 -0.10
CA THR A 58 -8.92 -1.63 1.19
C THR A 58 -7.86 -1.97 2.24
N PRO A 59 -7.26 -0.98 2.93
CA PRO A 59 -6.40 -1.23 4.09
C PRO A 59 -7.09 -2.12 5.11
N ARG A 60 -6.31 -3.01 5.73
CA ARG A 60 -6.84 -3.97 6.70
C ARG A 60 -7.46 -3.29 7.93
N ALA A 61 -6.95 -2.12 8.31
CA ALA A 61 -7.48 -1.30 9.42
C ALA A 61 -8.87 -0.70 9.12
N ASP A 62 -9.26 -0.61 7.84
CA ASP A 62 -10.53 -0.02 7.42
C ASP A 62 -11.62 -1.08 7.19
N ARG A 63 -11.33 -2.35 7.50
CA ARG A 63 -12.29 -3.46 7.39
C ARG A 63 -12.95 -3.71 8.75
N PRO A 64 -14.26 -4.01 8.80
CA PRO A 64 -14.96 -4.38 10.03
C PRO A 64 -14.45 -5.70 10.63
#